data_AF-A0A538DNX9-F1
#
_entry.id   AF-A0A538DNX9-F1
#
_cell.length_a   1.000
_cell.length_b   1.000
_cell.length_c   1.000
_cell.angle_alpha   90.00
_cell.angle_beta   90.00
_cell.angle_gamma   90.00
#
_symmetry.space_group_name_H-M   'P 1'
#
loop_
_entity.id
_entity.type
_entity.pdbx_description
1 polymer ?
#
loop_
_entity_poly.entity_id
_entity_poly.type
_entity_poly.pdbx_seq_one_letter_code
_entity_poly.pdbx_strand_id
1 'polypeptide(L)' 'MPRAVRRGRPFRTVRHRGTTAPARVHLAHIRRKLEPDATRPRYFITEPGVGYRFEPDATLTADGDP' A
#
# COMPACT_ATOMS: atom_id res chain seq x y z
N MET A 1 14.06 45.21 9.87
CA MET A 1 12.94 44.25 10.02
C MET A 1 13.40 42.86 9.57
N PRO A 2 13.64 41.86 10.44
CA PRO A 2 13.89 40.49 9.99
C PRO A 2 12.59 39.65 10.02
N ARG A 3 12.25 39.03 8.89
CA ARG A 3 11.12 38.10 8.74
C ARG A 3 11.41 36.79 9.47
N ALA A 4 10.52 36.38 10.35
CA ALA A 4 10.57 35.09 11.03
C ALA A 4 10.18 33.94 10.07
N VAL A 5 11.08 32.98 9.92
CA VAL A 5 10.84 31.71 9.24
C VAL A 5 9.85 30.88 10.09
N ARG A 6 8.70 30.52 9.51
CA ARG A 6 7.73 29.58 10.10
C ARG A 6 8.38 28.20 10.21
N ARG A 7 8.67 27.75 11.44
CA ARG A 7 9.05 26.36 11.70
C ARG A 7 7.87 25.44 11.36
N GLY A 8 8.12 24.46 10.50
CA GLY A 8 7.14 23.46 10.06
C GLY A 8 6.56 22.68 11.22
N ARG A 9 5.26 22.36 11.14
CA ARG A 9 4.54 21.58 12.14
C ARG A 9 5.07 20.14 12.16
N PRO A 10 5.37 19.56 13.33
CA PRO A 10 5.80 18.17 13.39
C PRO A 10 4.66 17.24 12.97
N PHE A 11 5.01 16.24 12.18
CA PHE A 11 4.15 15.16 11.70
C PHE A 11 3.44 14.53 12.91
N ARG A 12 2.10 14.56 12.88
CA ARG A 12 1.26 14.00 13.94
C ARG A 12 1.44 12.47 13.92
N THR A 13 2.03 11.90 14.97
CA THR A 13 2.19 10.45 15.11
C THR A 13 0.81 9.79 15.21
N VAL A 14 0.42 9.06 14.17
CA VAL A 14 -0.75 8.17 14.24
C VAL A 14 -0.35 6.96 15.08
N ARG A 15 -0.86 6.91 16.32
CA ARG A 15 -0.71 5.72 17.17
C ARG A 15 -1.73 4.68 16.74
N HIS A 16 -1.30 3.65 16.02
CA HIS A 16 -2.13 2.46 15.76
C HIS A 16 -2.24 1.64 17.05
N ARG A 17 -3.33 1.80 17.81
CA ARG A 17 -3.71 0.87 18.89
C ARG A 17 -4.60 -0.22 18.30
N GLY A 18 -4.00 -1.36 18.03
CA GLY A 18 -4.69 -2.58 17.64
C GLY A 18 -3.66 -3.68 17.39
N THR A 19 -3.97 -4.91 17.83
CA THR A 19 -3.18 -6.11 17.52
C THR A 19 -3.25 -6.35 16.02
N THR A 20 -2.39 -5.67 15.27
CA THR A 20 -2.35 -5.75 13.82
C THR A 20 -1.45 -6.93 13.49
N ALA A 21 -1.99 -7.93 12.78
CA ALA A 21 -1.15 -8.99 12.25
C ALA A 21 -0.04 -8.37 11.38
N PRO A 22 1.20 -8.91 11.40
CA PRO A 22 2.26 -8.39 10.57
C PRO A 22 1.80 -8.31 9.11
N ALA A 23 2.11 -7.20 8.44
CA ALA A 23 1.63 -6.94 7.08
C ALA A 23 1.93 -8.10 6.10
N ARG A 24 3.03 -8.83 6.29
CA ARG A 24 3.39 -10.04 5.53
C ARG A 24 2.36 -11.16 5.65
N VAL A 25 1.92 -11.47 6.87
CA VAL A 25 0.94 -12.53 7.14
C VAL A 25 -0.43 -12.12 6.60
N HIS A 26 -0.82 -10.88 6.86
CA HIS A 26 -2.07 -10.35 6.33
C HIS A 26 -2.09 -10.39 4.79
N LEU A 27 -0.98 -10.00 4.15
CA LEU A 27 -0.88 -10.04 2.70
C LEU A 27 -0.89 -11.46 2.13
N ALA A 28 -0.33 -12.45 2.84
CA ALA A 28 -0.43 -13.85 2.44
C ALA A 28 -1.89 -14.32 2.39
N HIS A 29 -2.74 -13.87 3.33
CA HIS A 29 -4.17 -14.15 3.30
C HIS A 29 -4.89 -13.44 2.15
N ILE A 30 -4.51 -12.21 1.83
CA ILE A 30 -5.07 -11.45 0.70
C ILE A 30 -4.73 -12.14 -0.63
N ARG A 31 -3.45 -12.48 -0.83
CA ARG A 31 -2.99 -13.12 -2.08
C ARG A 31 -3.71 -14.44 -2.35
N ARG A 32 -3.95 -15.26 -1.33
CA ARG A 32 -4.73 -16.50 -1.48
C ARG A 32 -6.16 -16.29 -1.97
N LYS A 33 -6.74 -15.11 -1.77
CA LYS A 33 -8.12 -14.81 -2.14
C LYS A 33 -8.23 -14.11 -3.48
N LEU A 34 -7.24 -13.28 -3.83
CA LEU A 34 -7.32 -12.36 -4.96
C LEU A 34 -6.30 -12.66 -6.07
N GLU A 35 -5.19 -13.31 -5.75
CA GLU A 35 -4.24 -13.76 -6.77
C GLU A 35 -4.70 -15.12 -7.31
N PRO A 36 -4.66 -15.33 -8.64
CA PRO A 36 -4.95 -16.64 -9.21
C PRO A 36 -3.90 -17.70 -8.86
N ASP A 37 -2.66 -17.28 -8.58
CA ASP A 37 -1.64 -18.09 -7.92
C ASP A 37 -0.94 -17.25 -6.84
N ALA A 38 -1.16 -17.60 -5.57
CA ALA A 38 -0.61 -16.86 -4.43
C ALA A 38 0.93 -16.89 -4.35
N THR A 39 1.59 -17.84 -5.02
CA THR A 39 3.06 -17.93 -5.08
C THR A 39 3.66 -17.07 -6.19
N ARG A 40 2.83 -16.63 -7.15
CA ARG A 40 3.20 -15.79 -8.29
C ARG A 40 2.35 -14.51 -8.29
N PRO A 41 2.55 -13.60 -7.31
CA PRO A 41 1.71 -12.42 -7.16
C PRO A 41 1.85 -11.48 -8.36
N ARG A 42 0.72 -11.12 -8.95
CA ARG A 42 0.63 -10.14 -10.05
C ARG A 42 -0.09 -8.86 -9.65
N TYR A 43 -0.94 -8.91 -8.62
CA TYR A 43 -1.72 -7.75 -8.18
C TYR A 43 -1.09 -7.05 -6.99
N PHE A 44 -0.49 -7.79 -6.05
CA PHE A 44 0.15 -7.20 -4.87
C PHE A 44 1.66 -7.41 -4.92
N ILE A 45 2.39 -6.43 -5.42
CA ILE A 45 3.85 -6.50 -5.63
C ILE A 45 4.59 -6.04 -4.37
N THR A 46 5.60 -6.79 -3.95
CA THR A 46 6.46 -6.41 -2.83
C THR A 46 7.54 -5.46 -3.31
N GLU A 47 7.60 -4.25 -2.74
CA GLU A 47 8.68 -3.29 -2.95
C GLU A 47 9.58 -3.24 -1.70
N PRO A 48 10.78 -3.84 -1.73
CA PRO A 48 11.68 -3.85 -0.58
C PRO A 48 11.99 -2.44 -0.08
N GLY A 49 11.81 -2.21 1.23
CA GLY A 49 12.04 -0.91 1.86
C GLY A 49 10.93 0.13 1.67
N VAL A 50 9.93 -0.14 0.81
CA VAL A 50 8.80 0.75 0.54
C VAL A 50 7.50 0.18 1.09
N GLY A 51 7.22 -1.10 0.81
CA GLY A 51 5.98 -1.76 1.22
C GLY A 51 5.41 -2.63 0.10
N TYR A 52 4.13 -2.44 -0.20
CA TYR A 52 3.44 -3.19 -1.24
C TYR A 52 2.76 -2.25 -2.21
N ARG A 53 2.86 -2.55 -3.51
CA ARG A 53 2.16 -1.85 -4.60
C ARG A 53 0.99 -2.70 -5.08
N PHE A 54 -0.12 -2.06 -5.39
CA PHE A 54 -1.27 -2.70 -6.04
C PHE A 54 -1.25 -2.39 -7.53
N GLU A 55 -1.31 -3.42 -8.36
CA GLU A 55 -1.36 -3.33 -9.83
C GLU A 55 -2.56 -4.12 -10.32
N PRO A 56 -3.72 -3.48 -10.55
CA PRO A 56 -4.87 -4.18 -11.14
C PRO A 56 -4.55 -4.58 -12.59
N ASP A 57 -5.12 -5.69 -13.04
CA ASP A 57 -4.98 -6.13 -14.44
C ASP A 57 -5.45 -5.00 -15.37
N ALA A 58 -4.55 -4.50 -16.22
CA ALA A 58 -4.81 -3.37 -17.11
C ALA A 58 -5.89 -3.68 -18.17
N THR A 59 -6.29 -4.95 -18.29
CA THR A 59 -7.34 -5.40 -19.20
C THR A 59 -8.73 -4.89 -18.81
N LEU A 60 -8.98 -4.49 -17.56
CA LEU A 60 -10.26 -3.84 -17.20
C LEU A 60 -10.33 -2.35 -17.59
N THR A 61 -9.19 -1.75 -17.96
CA THR A 61 -9.08 -0.33 -18.33
C THR A 61 -8.80 -0.11 -19.82
N ALA A 62 -8.59 -1.18 -20.59
CA ALA A 62 -8.32 -1.11 -22.03
C ALA A 62 -9.59 -1.19 -22.90
N ASP A 63 -10.70 -1.69 -22.35
CA ASP A 63 -12.01 -1.66 -22.99
C ASP A 63 -12.78 -0.45 -22.44
N GLY A 64 -12.66 0.68 -23.13
CA GLY A 64 -13.31 1.93 -22.76
C GLY A 64 -14.84 1.78 -22.66
N ASP A 65 -15.30 1.73 -21.41
CA ASP A 65 -16.53 2.31 -20.85
C ASP A 65 -17.88 2.00 -21.52
N PRO A 66 -18.96 2.51 -20.91
CA PRO A 66 -19.52 3.73 -21.47
C PRO A 66 -19.39 4.98 -20.59
#